data_AF-A0A0D5C3I7-F1
#
_entry.id   AF-A0A0D5C3I7-F1
#
_cell.length_a   1.000
_cell.length_b   1.000
_cell.length_c   1.000
_cell.angle_alpha   90.00
_cell.angle_beta   90.00
_cell.angle_gamma   90.00
#
_symmetry.space_group_name_H-M   'P 1'
#
loop_
_entity.id
_entity.type
_entity.pdbx_description
1 polymer ?
#
loop_
_entity_poly.entity_id
_entity_poly.type
_entity_poly.pdbx_seq_one_letter_code
_entity_poly.pdbx_strand_id
1 'polypeptide(L)'
;MFIFVRLGTRSPNDFIQLLNQKNEVIQKKCLEKISNLTKMIDTKVMLGDSTITEQKTFDPKLVTDFFQKINDSLKEWSVHDVSISNNEDLRRIFTKFEIMEGSYLISGHISLQFHVLLYYKPDQRVIDSQKELAEIVDLTKNKEQELSDNSDQFVLNKLKEMGYKDFDHQKLFEVFYENDEFREKVYAEIEKDAGVDFKKLSEKKTKLFNELDSLLVETYQTSPVMIDDARLVSGEEGCLCTIDLEFVKNDMKEGLFDPRKMSNSVKEKILKRLDEFESVLN
;
A
#
# COMPACT_ATOMS: atom_id res chain seq x y z
N MET A 1 -3.00 -11.08 39.68
CA MET A 1 -2.12 -11.24 38.51
C MET A 1 -2.57 -10.18 37.53
N PHE A 2 -1.68 -9.28 37.14
CA PHE A 2 -2.01 -8.25 36.17
C PHE A 2 -1.86 -8.84 34.76
N ILE A 3 -2.79 -8.54 33.86
CA ILE A 3 -2.88 -9.16 32.52
C ILE A 3 -2.99 -8.04 31.48
N PHE A 4 -2.23 -8.14 30.40
CA PHE A 4 -2.47 -7.39 29.16
C PHE A 4 -3.54 -8.15 28.38
N VAL A 5 -4.70 -7.53 28.23
CA VAL A 5 -5.89 -8.23 27.74
C VAL A 5 -6.12 -7.87 26.27
N ARG A 6 -5.38 -8.56 25.39
CA ARG A 6 -5.83 -8.77 24.01
C ARG A 6 -6.86 -9.89 24.01
N LEU A 7 -8.07 -9.61 23.54
CA LEU A 7 -9.11 -10.64 23.47
C LEU A 7 -8.68 -11.74 22.48
N GLY A 8 -8.94 -13.00 22.86
CA GLY A 8 -8.43 -14.19 22.19
C GLY A 8 -7.19 -14.81 22.85
N THR A 9 -6.55 -14.13 23.81
CA THR A 9 -5.45 -14.73 24.58
C THR A 9 -5.96 -15.65 25.69
N ARG A 10 -5.28 -16.79 25.91
CA ARG A 10 -5.68 -17.75 26.95
C ARG A 10 -5.64 -17.10 28.33
N SER A 11 -6.73 -17.20 29.07
CA SER A 11 -6.85 -16.64 30.42
C SER A 11 -7.60 -17.60 31.35
N PRO A 12 -7.16 -17.77 32.61
CA PRO A 12 -7.88 -18.53 33.61
C PRO A 12 -9.05 -17.76 34.24
N ASN A 13 -9.29 -16.51 33.84
CA ASN A 13 -10.35 -15.68 34.41
C ASN A 13 -11.67 -15.86 33.62
N ASP A 14 -12.75 -16.24 34.31
CA ASP A 14 -14.07 -16.51 33.71
C ASP A 14 -14.61 -15.34 32.87
N PHE A 15 -14.44 -14.10 33.34
CA PHE A 15 -14.90 -12.92 32.60
C PHE A 15 -14.10 -12.73 31.31
N ILE A 16 -12.77 -12.92 31.35
CA ILE A 16 -11.94 -12.85 30.13
C ILE A 16 -12.26 -14.01 29.17
N GLN A 17 -12.55 -15.21 29.68
CA GLN A 17 -13.00 -16.33 28.84
C GLN A 17 -14.30 -16.01 28.11
N LEU A 18 -15.25 -15.36 28.79
CA LEU A 18 -16.49 -14.89 28.18
C LEU A 18 -16.24 -13.83 27.10
N LEU A 19 -15.36 -12.86 27.36
CA LEU A 19 -14.97 -11.86 26.35
C LEU A 19 -14.28 -12.50 25.14
N ASN A 20 -13.44 -13.52 25.36
CA ASN A 20 -12.78 -14.26 24.29
C ASN A 20 -13.79 -14.99 23.40
N GLN A 21 -14.81 -15.63 23.98
CA GLN A 21 -15.88 -16.28 23.21
C GLN A 21 -16.62 -15.27 22.33
N LYS A 22 -16.95 -14.09 22.86
CA LYS A 22 -17.56 -13.02 22.05
C LYS A 22 -16.63 -12.54 20.94
N ASN A 23 -15.35 -12.36 21.25
CA ASN A 23 -14.34 -11.96 20.26
C ASN A 23 -14.20 -13.00 19.13
N GLU A 24 -14.25 -14.29 19.43
CA GLU A 24 -14.25 -15.36 18.40
C GLU A 24 -15.45 -15.24 17.45
N VAL A 25 -16.65 -14.97 17.99
CA VAL A 25 -17.86 -14.74 17.17
C VAL A 25 -17.70 -13.51 16.28
N ILE A 26 -17.20 -12.41 16.85
CA ILE A 26 -16.94 -11.16 16.13
C ILE A 26 -15.94 -11.38 15.00
N GLN A 27 -14.80 -12.02 15.28
CA GLN A 27 -13.77 -12.31 14.28
C GLN A 27 -14.32 -13.17 13.15
N LYS A 28 -15.14 -14.17 13.47
CA LYS A 28 -15.80 -15.00 12.47
C LYS A 28 -16.73 -14.20 11.58
N LYS A 29 -17.58 -13.32 12.15
CA LYS A 29 -18.46 -12.45 11.37
C LYS A 29 -17.69 -11.47 10.50
N CYS A 30 -16.63 -10.85 11.02
CA CYS A 30 -15.74 -10.00 10.23
C CYS A 30 -15.16 -10.76 9.03
N LEU A 31 -14.62 -11.95 9.27
CA LEU A 31 -14.06 -12.78 8.20
C LEU A 31 -15.12 -13.13 7.15
N GLU A 32 -16.31 -13.59 7.57
CA GLU A 32 -17.40 -13.94 6.67
C GLU A 32 -17.84 -12.74 5.83
N LYS A 33 -17.96 -11.55 6.43
CA LYS A 33 -18.37 -10.33 5.73
C LYS A 33 -17.32 -9.89 4.73
N ILE A 34 -16.06 -9.79 5.15
CA ILE A 34 -14.96 -9.39 4.27
C ILE A 34 -14.79 -10.40 3.14
N SER A 35 -14.80 -11.70 3.42
CA SER A 35 -14.70 -12.75 2.38
C SER A 35 -15.80 -12.64 1.33
N ASN A 36 -17.00 -12.18 1.70
CA ASN A 36 -18.09 -11.94 0.76
C ASN A 36 -17.87 -10.67 -0.08
N LEU A 37 -17.34 -9.60 0.52
CA LEU A 37 -17.03 -8.34 -0.17
C LEU A 37 -15.80 -8.46 -1.08
N THR A 38 -14.87 -9.34 -0.73
CA THR A 38 -13.64 -9.62 -1.49
C THR A 38 -13.78 -10.84 -2.40
N LYS A 39 -15.01 -11.20 -2.80
CA LYS A 39 -15.21 -12.27 -3.78
C LYS A 39 -14.57 -11.87 -5.10
N MET A 40 -13.62 -12.69 -5.53
CA MET A 40 -12.89 -12.46 -6.76
C MET A 40 -13.82 -12.61 -7.96
N ILE A 41 -13.79 -11.61 -8.83
CA ILE A 41 -14.42 -11.59 -10.15
C ILE A 41 -13.33 -11.62 -11.22
N ASP A 42 -13.65 -12.24 -12.35
CA ASP A 42 -12.74 -12.26 -13.49
C ASP A 42 -12.83 -10.93 -14.25
N THR A 43 -11.68 -10.38 -14.59
CA THR A 43 -11.54 -9.16 -15.40
C THR A 43 -10.51 -9.39 -16.48
N LYS A 44 -10.75 -8.82 -17.67
CA LYS A 44 -9.80 -8.89 -18.77
C LYS A 44 -8.77 -7.79 -18.63
N VAL A 45 -7.51 -8.15 -18.74
CA VAL A 45 -6.37 -7.23 -18.69
C VAL A 45 -5.38 -7.55 -19.80
N MET A 46 -4.52 -6.59 -20.11
CA MET A 46 -3.49 -6.73 -21.12
C MET A 46 -2.10 -6.74 -20.45
N LEU A 47 -1.27 -7.71 -20.84
CA LEU A 47 0.13 -7.80 -20.44
C LEU A 47 1.00 -6.82 -21.25
N GLY A 48 2.24 -6.61 -20.82
CA GLY A 48 3.19 -5.74 -21.51
C GLY A 48 3.53 -6.18 -22.94
N ASP A 49 3.28 -7.44 -23.30
CA ASP A 49 3.47 -8.00 -24.64
C ASP A 49 2.21 -7.92 -25.52
N SER A 50 1.22 -7.12 -25.12
CA SER A 50 -0.10 -7.00 -25.76
C SER A 50 -1.00 -8.24 -25.67
N THR A 51 -0.63 -9.29 -24.93
CA THR A 51 -1.49 -10.46 -24.73
C THR A 51 -2.65 -10.11 -23.80
N ILE A 52 -3.88 -10.40 -24.22
CA ILE A 52 -5.08 -10.27 -23.37
C ILE A 52 -5.22 -11.55 -22.55
N THR A 53 -5.33 -11.40 -21.23
CA THR A 53 -5.53 -12.48 -20.26
C THR A 53 -6.66 -12.14 -19.29
N GLU A 54 -7.16 -13.15 -18.59
CA GLU A 54 -8.13 -12.97 -17.51
C GLU A 54 -7.40 -13.02 -16.17
N GLN A 55 -7.68 -12.04 -15.31
CA GLN A 55 -7.17 -11.94 -13.95
C GLN A 55 -8.32 -11.87 -12.97
N LYS A 56 -8.06 -12.33 -11.74
CA LYS A 56 -9.01 -12.24 -10.63
C LYS A 56 -8.76 -10.98 -9.84
N THR A 57 -9.83 -10.26 -9.53
CA THR A 57 -9.78 -9.05 -8.71
C THR A 57 -11.03 -8.93 -7.85
N PHE A 58 -11.00 -8.11 -6.80
CA PHE A 58 -12.19 -7.66 -6.08
C PHE A 58 -12.31 -6.12 -6.12
N ASP A 59 -13.41 -5.56 -5.61
CA ASP A 59 -13.58 -4.11 -5.49
C ASP A 59 -13.23 -3.64 -4.06
N PRO A 60 -12.10 -2.96 -3.83
CA PRO A 60 -11.70 -2.45 -2.51
C PRO A 60 -12.66 -1.38 -1.98
N LYS A 61 -13.46 -0.73 -2.84
CA LYS A 61 -14.46 0.23 -2.41
C LYS A 61 -15.54 -0.41 -1.54
N LEU A 62 -15.95 -1.65 -1.85
CA LEU A 62 -16.94 -2.39 -1.05
C LEU A 62 -16.47 -2.60 0.40
N VAL A 63 -15.17 -2.80 0.61
CA VAL A 63 -14.57 -2.95 1.94
C VAL A 63 -14.49 -1.59 2.65
N THR A 64 -14.10 -0.55 1.91
CA THR A 64 -14.06 0.83 2.43
C THR A 64 -15.44 1.28 2.90
N ASP A 65 -16.46 1.09 2.06
CA ASP A 65 -17.86 1.43 2.37
C ASP A 65 -18.38 0.63 3.57
N PHE A 66 -18.00 -0.65 3.68
CA PHE A 66 -18.33 -1.48 4.84
C PHE A 66 -17.70 -0.94 6.13
N PHE A 67 -16.42 -0.57 6.12
CA PHE A 67 -15.76 0.00 7.31
C PHE A 67 -16.34 1.36 7.68
N GLN A 68 -16.70 2.18 6.70
CA GLN A 68 -17.40 3.44 6.96
C GLN A 68 -18.76 3.20 7.60
N LYS A 69 -19.53 2.22 7.12
CA LYS A 69 -20.80 1.82 7.73
C LYS A 69 -20.63 1.38 9.19
N ILE A 70 -19.56 0.67 9.52
CA ILE A 70 -19.23 0.32 10.91
C ILE A 70 -19.04 1.59 11.73
N ASN A 71 -18.18 2.51 11.28
CA ASN A 71 -17.91 3.77 11.95
C ASN A 71 -19.19 4.57 12.21
N ASP A 72 -20.07 4.69 11.21
CA ASP A 72 -21.33 5.44 11.31
C ASP A 72 -22.33 4.79 12.28
N SER A 73 -22.22 3.48 12.50
CA SER A 73 -23.12 2.72 13.37
C SER A 73 -22.68 2.68 14.83
N LEU A 74 -21.37 2.86 15.09
CA LEU A 74 -20.78 2.83 16.43
C LEU A 74 -21.00 4.16 17.18
N LYS A 75 -22.23 4.38 17.66
CA LYS A 75 -22.59 5.57 18.44
C LYS A 75 -21.82 5.63 19.76
N GLU A 76 -21.35 6.82 20.13
CA GLU A 76 -20.55 7.10 21.35
C GLU A 76 -19.10 6.59 21.31
N TRP A 77 -18.72 5.80 20.30
CA TRP A 77 -17.34 5.42 20.11
C TRP A 77 -16.55 6.58 19.50
N SER A 78 -15.30 6.72 19.92
CA SER A 78 -14.31 7.51 19.21
C SER A 78 -13.86 6.69 18.01
N VAL A 79 -14.21 7.11 16.80
CA VAL A 79 -13.91 6.39 15.55
C VAL A 79 -12.90 7.18 14.73
N HIS A 80 -11.94 6.48 14.14
CA HIS A 80 -11.03 7.05 13.14
C HIS A 80 -11.62 6.83 11.75
N ASP A 81 -11.41 7.79 10.84
CA ASP A 81 -11.80 7.64 9.45
C ASP A 81 -11.11 6.43 8.81
N VAL A 82 -11.79 5.82 7.83
CA VAL A 82 -11.24 4.70 7.08
C VAL A 82 -9.97 5.17 6.36
N SER A 83 -8.87 4.48 6.65
CA SER A 83 -7.55 4.82 6.15
C SER A 83 -7.04 3.77 5.17
N ILE A 84 -6.31 4.21 4.15
CA ILE A 84 -5.67 3.34 3.15
C ILE A 84 -4.17 3.59 3.17
N SER A 85 -3.37 2.56 3.44
CA SER A 85 -1.92 2.64 3.25
C SER A 85 -1.56 2.34 1.80
N ASN A 86 -0.57 3.05 1.26
CA ASN A 86 -0.09 2.86 -0.10
C ASN A 86 1.41 2.52 -0.06
N ASN A 87 1.74 1.24 0.12
CA ASN A 87 3.12 0.76 0.13
C ASN A 87 3.35 -0.13 -1.09
N GLU A 88 3.75 0.47 -2.21
CA GLU A 88 4.03 -0.20 -3.48
C GLU A 88 2.90 -1.18 -3.89
N ASP A 89 3.18 -2.48 -3.83
CA ASP A 89 2.31 -3.58 -4.22
C ASP A 89 1.47 -4.14 -3.06
N LEU A 90 1.63 -3.62 -1.83
CA LEU A 90 0.89 -4.04 -0.64
C LEU A 90 0.06 -2.89 -0.09
N ARG A 91 -1.26 -3.07 -0.07
CA ARG A 91 -2.19 -2.08 0.46
C ARG A 91 -2.98 -2.62 1.64
N ARG A 92 -3.45 -1.68 2.47
CA ARG A 92 -4.23 -1.97 3.65
C ARG A 92 -5.36 -0.95 3.76
N ILE A 93 -6.58 -1.45 3.85
CA ILE A 93 -7.74 -0.64 4.27
C ILE A 93 -7.97 -0.97 5.74
N PHE A 94 -8.10 0.03 6.61
CA PHE A 94 -8.32 -0.20 8.03
C PHE A 94 -9.12 0.92 8.70
N THR A 95 -9.76 0.57 9.81
CA THR A 95 -10.40 1.51 10.73
C THR A 95 -10.07 1.13 12.17
N LYS A 96 -10.05 2.14 13.04
CA LYS A 96 -9.82 1.99 14.48
C LYS A 96 -10.90 2.72 15.25
N PHE A 97 -11.34 2.14 16.35
CA PHE A 97 -12.37 2.72 17.19
C PHE A 97 -12.13 2.37 18.64
N GLU A 98 -12.57 3.24 19.55
CA GLU A 98 -12.40 3.03 20.97
C GLU A 98 -13.52 3.65 21.81
N ILE A 99 -13.78 3.08 22.98
CA ILE A 99 -14.75 3.59 23.95
C ILE A 99 -14.30 3.31 25.37
N MET A 100 -14.62 4.23 26.26
CA MET A 100 -14.33 4.13 27.69
C MET A 100 -15.55 3.62 28.47
N GLU A 101 -15.35 2.58 29.26
CA GLU A 101 -16.33 2.08 30.24
C GLU A 101 -15.73 2.09 31.65
N GLY A 102 -16.07 3.14 32.41
CA GLY A 102 -15.42 3.42 33.69
C GLY A 102 -13.95 3.79 33.49
N SER A 103 -13.05 2.99 34.06
CA SER A 103 -11.59 3.17 33.91
C SER A 103 -10.98 2.17 32.91
N TYR A 104 -11.78 1.62 31.99
CA TYR A 104 -11.33 0.64 31.02
C TYR A 104 -11.59 1.12 29.61
N LEU A 105 -10.57 1.06 28.76
CA LEU A 105 -10.64 1.38 27.35
C LEU A 105 -10.84 0.09 26.56
N ILE A 106 -11.90 0.04 25.77
CA ILE A 106 -12.08 -0.97 24.74
C ILE A 106 -11.61 -0.34 23.44
N SER A 107 -10.66 -0.96 22.74
CA SER A 107 -10.23 -0.51 21.42
C SER A 107 -10.34 -1.64 20.41
N GLY A 108 -10.75 -1.31 19.20
CA GLY A 108 -10.91 -2.22 18.09
C GLY A 108 -10.11 -1.76 16.88
N HIS A 109 -9.55 -2.72 16.15
CA HIS A 109 -8.85 -2.48 14.90
C HIS A 109 -9.28 -3.55 13.89
N ILE A 110 -9.88 -3.10 12.80
CA ILE A 110 -10.28 -3.95 11.68
C ILE A 110 -9.46 -3.52 10.48
N SER A 111 -8.90 -4.49 9.76
CA SER A 111 -8.03 -4.24 8.62
C SER A 111 -8.15 -5.35 7.58
N LEU A 112 -8.08 -4.98 6.31
CA LEU A 112 -7.86 -5.89 5.19
C LEU A 112 -6.53 -5.52 4.52
N GLN A 113 -5.62 -6.48 4.40
CA GLN A 113 -4.35 -6.36 3.69
C GLN A 113 -4.40 -7.19 2.40
N PHE A 114 -4.00 -6.60 1.28
CA PHE A 114 -4.15 -7.16 -0.06
C PHE A 114 -3.04 -6.67 -1.01
N HIS A 115 -2.71 -7.48 -2.01
CA HIS A 115 -1.77 -7.10 -3.06
C HIS A 115 -2.43 -6.34 -4.22
N VAL A 116 -1.64 -5.46 -4.85
CA VAL A 116 -2.01 -4.70 -6.04
C VAL A 116 -1.10 -5.12 -7.19
N LEU A 117 -1.71 -5.58 -8.29
CA LEU A 117 -0.99 -5.91 -9.51
C LEU A 117 -1.41 -4.97 -10.63
N LEU A 118 -0.42 -4.41 -11.34
CA LEU A 118 -0.62 -3.48 -12.44
C LEU A 118 -0.64 -4.21 -13.78
N TYR A 119 -1.63 -3.89 -14.59
CA TYR A 119 -1.78 -4.36 -15.97
C TYR A 119 -2.19 -3.21 -16.87
N TYR A 120 -2.15 -3.40 -18.18
CA TYR A 120 -2.76 -2.45 -19.11
C TYR A 120 -4.25 -2.75 -19.33
N LYS A 121 -5.01 -1.70 -19.65
CA LYS A 121 -6.36 -1.85 -20.20
C LYS A 121 -6.29 -2.63 -21.52
N PRO A 122 -7.24 -3.54 -21.79
CA PRO A 122 -7.41 -4.13 -23.12
C PRO A 122 -7.86 -3.09 -24.17
N ASP A 123 -6.97 -2.18 -24.52
CA ASP A 123 -7.20 -1.03 -25.38
C ASP A 123 -6.19 -1.04 -26.53
N GLN A 124 -6.67 -0.78 -27.75
CA GLN A 124 -5.84 -0.71 -28.94
C GLN A 124 -4.75 0.36 -28.81
N ARG A 125 -5.01 1.45 -28.07
CA ARG A 125 -4.05 2.53 -27.90
C ARG A 125 -2.80 2.09 -27.14
N VAL A 126 -2.91 1.09 -26.25
CA VAL A 126 -1.75 0.48 -25.58
C VAL A 126 -0.83 -0.17 -26.62
N ILE A 127 -1.41 -0.97 -27.52
CA ILE A 127 -0.68 -1.68 -28.58
C ILE A 127 -0.01 -0.66 -29.53
N ASP A 128 -0.75 0.36 -29.94
CA ASP A 128 -0.23 1.39 -30.85
C ASP A 128 0.92 2.16 -30.20
N SER A 129 0.77 2.55 -28.94
CA SER A 129 1.81 3.26 -28.18
C SER A 129 3.07 2.40 -27.99
N GLN A 130 2.90 1.10 -27.72
CA GLN A 130 4.02 0.15 -27.62
C GLN A 130 4.75 -0.03 -28.96
N LYS A 131 4.04 -0.09 -30.09
CA LYS A 131 4.64 -0.14 -31.43
C LYS A 131 5.39 1.14 -31.76
N GLU A 132 4.78 2.30 -31.52
CA GLU A 132 5.43 3.60 -31.73
C GLU A 132 6.69 3.74 -30.87
N LEU A 133 6.66 3.27 -29.62
CA LEU A 133 7.85 3.22 -28.76
C LEU A 133 8.93 2.29 -29.31
N ALA A 134 8.57 1.09 -29.79
CA ALA A 134 9.51 0.15 -30.37
C ALA A 134 10.19 0.75 -31.63
N GLU A 135 9.42 1.42 -32.49
CA GLU A 135 9.96 2.13 -33.65
C GLU A 135 10.92 3.26 -33.24
N ILE A 136 10.57 4.06 -32.22
CA ILE A 136 11.46 5.10 -31.70
C ILE A 136 12.75 4.46 -31.18
N VAL A 137 12.67 3.40 -30.39
CA VAL A 137 13.84 2.68 -29.85
C VAL A 137 14.72 2.15 -30.96
N ASP A 138 14.15 1.52 -32.00
CA ASP A 138 14.92 1.02 -33.14
C ASP A 138 15.61 2.15 -33.93
N LEU A 139 14.92 3.29 -34.11
CA LEU A 139 15.48 4.48 -34.78
C LEU A 139 16.56 5.18 -33.95
N THR A 140 16.43 5.18 -32.62
CA THR A 140 17.40 5.79 -31.72
C THR A 140 18.54 4.87 -31.35
N LYS A 141 18.40 3.55 -31.50
CA LYS A 141 19.39 2.53 -31.09
C LYS A 141 20.82 2.83 -31.55
N ASN A 142 20.98 3.13 -32.84
CA ASN A 142 22.31 3.43 -33.40
C ASN A 142 22.87 4.76 -32.89
N LYS A 143 22.01 5.77 -32.72
CA LYS A 143 22.44 7.07 -32.18
C LYS A 143 22.69 7.02 -30.67
N GLU A 144 21.91 6.27 -29.90
CA GLU A 144 22.14 6.04 -28.47
C GLU A 144 23.41 5.21 -28.26
N GLN A 145 23.69 4.24 -29.14
CA GLN A 145 24.93 3.47 -29.12
C GLN A 145 26.14 4.31 -29.57
N GLU A 146 26.02 5.10 -30.63
CA GLU A 146 27.05 6.09 -31.03
C GLU A 146 27.26 7.15 -29.94
N LEU A 147 26.19 7.63 -29.30
CA LEU A 147 26.27 8.55 -28.17
C LEU A 147 26.91 7.87 -26.96
N SER A 148 26.61 6.61 -26.66
CA SER A 148 27.22 5.86 -25.55
C SER A 148 28.71 5.60 -25.81
N ASP A 149 29.05 5.07 -26.99
CA ASP A 149 30.42 4.74 -27.39
C ASP A 149 31.29 5.99 -27.56
N ASN A 150 30.70 7.11 -28.00
CA ASN A 150 31.37 8.40 -28.05
C ASN A 150 31.22 9.21 -26.77
N SER A 151 30.33 8.87 -25.82
CA SER A 151 30.02 9.71 -24.65
C SER A 151 31.23 9.86 -23.76
N ASP A 152 31.99 8.81 -23.50
CA ASP A 152 33.20 8.92 -22.67
C ASP A 152 34.20 9.88 -23.30
N GLN A 153 34.48 9.73 -24.60
CA GLN A 153 35.42 10.59 -25.31
C GLN A 153 34.88 12.03 -25.50
N PHE A 154 33.58 12.17 -25.70
CA PHE A 154 32.89 13.44 -25.92
C PHE A 154 32.72 14.24 -24.60
N VAL A 155 32.34 13.57 -23.51
CA VAL A 155 32.32 14.10 -22.14
C VAL A 155 33.73 14.53 -21.74
N LEU A 156 34.75 13.69 -22.01
CA LEU A 156 36.15 14.06 -21.78
C LEU A 156 36.59 15.27 -22.63
N ASN A 157 36.19 15.34 -23.90
CA ASN A 157 36.51 16.48 -24.77
C ASN A 157 35.80 17.77 -24.28
N LYS A 158 34.54 17.67 -23.85
CA LYS A 158 33.78 18.81 -23.31
C LYS A 158 34.31 19.29 -21.96
N LEU A 159 34.67 18.37 -21.06
CA LEU A 159 35.36 18.68 -19.81
C LEU A 159 36.67 19.44 -20.07
N LYS A 160 37.45 19.01 -21.07
CA LYS A 160 38.67 19.71 -21.51
C LYS A 160 38.35 21.08 -22.15
N GLU A 161 37.29 21.21 -22.94
CA GLU A 161 36.86 22.50 -23.51
C GLU A 161 36.43 23.50 -22.43
N MET A 162 35.78 23.04 -21.36
CA MET A 162 35.29 23.86 -20.25
C MET A 162 36.36 24.27 -19.22
N GLY A 163 37.64 23.91 -19.46
CA GLY A 163 38.78 24.37 -18.66
C GLY A 163 39.48 23.32 -17.82
N TYR A 164 39.01 22.07 -17.82
CA TYR A 164 39.62 20.95 -17.07
C TYR A 164 40.69 20.21 -17.89
N LYS A 165 41.49 20.95 -18.69
CA LYS A 165 42.46 20.36 -19.65
C LYS A 165 43.56 19.53 -19.02
N ASP A 166 43.90 19.82 -17.76
CA ASP A 166 45.03 19.22 -17.03
C ASP A 166 44.62 18.07 -16.10
N PHE A 167 43.33 17.70 -16.08
CA PHE A 167 42.83 16.61 -15.24
C PHE A 167 43.01 15.26 -15.95
N ASP A 168 43.39 14.23 -15.18
CA ASP A 168 43.38 12.85 -15.66
C ASP A 168 41.94 12.33 -15.83
N HIS A 169 41.77 11.26 -16.61
CA HIS A 169 40.44 10.73 -16.91
C HIS A 169 39.65 10.37 -15.64
N GLN A 170 40.33 9.92 -14.58
CA GLN A 170 39.67 9.48 -13.35
C GLN A 170 39.06 10.67 -12.59
N LYS A 171 39.80 11.76 -12.41
CA LYS A 171 39.27 12.99 -11.78
C LYS A 171 38.19 13.68 -12.61
N LEU A 172 38.27 13.55 -13.95
CA LEU A 172 37.24 14.08 -14.85
C LEU A 172 35.89 13.37 -14.66
N PHE A 173 35.89 12.05 -14.46
CA PHE A 173 34.68 11.30 -14.10
C PHE A 173 34.19 11.63 -12.69
N GLU A 174 35.07 11.77 -11.69
CA GLU A 174 34.69 12.17 -10.33
C GLU A 174 33.93 13.52 -10.34
N VAL A 175 34.46 14.54 -11.02
CA VAL A 175 33.81 15.86 -11.16
C VAL A 175 32.45 15.76 -11.89
N PHE A 176 32.34 14.88 -12.89
CA PHE A 176 31.08 14.66 -13.62
C PHE A 176 30.01 13.98 -12.77
N TYR A 177 30.39 13.02 -11.91
CA TYR A 177 29.46 12.28 -11.06
C TYR A 177 29.07 13.02 -9.78
N GLU A 178 29.97 13.84 -9.22
CA GLU A 178 29.74 14.57 -7.96
C GLU A 178 28.93 15.87 -8.15
N ASN A 179 28.82 16.38 -9.37
CA ASN A 179 28.16 17.66 -9.66
C ASN A 179 26.91 17.46 -10.54
N ASP A 180 25.76 17.33 -9.89
CA ASP A 180 24.46 17.10 -10.54
C ASP A 180 24.09 18.21 -11.55
N GLU A 181 24.35 19.48 -11.22
CA GLU A 181 24.05 20.62 -12.12
C GLU A 181 24.96 20.61 -13.36
N PHE A 182 26.20 20.17 -13.19
CA PHE A 182 27.15 20.02 -14.29
C PHE A 182 26.78 18.84 -15.20
N ARG A 183 26.39 17.70 -14.61
CA ARG A 183 25.91 16.52 -15.34
C ARG A 183 24.69 16.84 -16.20
N GLU A 184 23.71 17.56 -15.66
CA GLU A 184 22.54 18.00 -16.43
C GLU A 184 22.92 18.91 -17.61
N LYS A 185 23.88 19.83 -17.44
CA LYS A 185 24.37 20.70 -18.52
C LYS A 185 25.04 19.91 -19.64
N VAL A 186 25.86 18.92 -19.29
CA VAL A 186 26.53 18.06 -20.26
C VAL A 186 25.51 17.20 -21.02
N TYR A 187 24.52 16.61 -20.34
CA TYR A 187 23.42 15.90 -21.02
C TYR A 187 22.61 16.82 -21.94
N ALA A 188 22.31 18.04 -21.52
CA ALA A 188 21.58 19.00 -22.34
C ALA A 188 22.37 19.47 -23.59
N GLU A 189 23.70 19.52 -23.54
CA GLU A 189 24.53 19.76 -24.72
C GLU A 189 24.61 18.55 -25.64
N ILE A 190 24.68 17.34 -25.08
CA ILE A 190 24.64 16.08 -25.86
C ILE A 190 23.31 15.97 -26.63
N GLU A 191 22.19 16.31 -25.99
CA GLU A 191 20.88 16.36 -26.67
C GLU A 191 20.80 17.42 -27.77
N LYS A 192 21.57 18.52 -27.67
CA LYS A 192 21.63 19.56 -28.71
C LYS A 192 22.44 19.10 -29.93
N ASP A 193 23.55 18.39 -29.72
CA ASP A 193 24.42 17.90 -30.79
C ASP A 193 23.82 16.69 -31.55
N ALA A 194 22.92 15.92 -30.92
CA ALA A 194 22.23 14.78 -31.53
C ALA A 194 21.22 15.17 -32.65
N GLY A 195 20.94 16.47 -32.80
CA GLY A 195 20.07 17.06 -33.82
C GLY A 195 18.59 17.17 -33.42
N VAL A 196 17.85 18.07 -34.09
CA VAL A 196 16.44 18.39 -33.81
C VAL A 196 15.51 17.16 -33.86
N ASP A 197 15.84 16.17 -34.69
CA ASP A 197 15.04 14.94 -34.81
C ASP A 197 15.19 14.02 -33.59
N PHE A 198 16.37 13.95 -32.96
CA PHE A 198 16.57 13.13 -31.76
C PHE A 198 15.81 13.69 -30.56
N LYS A 199 15.85 15.01 -30.37
CA LYS A 199 15.09 15.68 -29.30
C LYS A 199 13.58 15.46 -29.44
N LYS A 200 13.03 15.58 -30.66
CA LYS A 200 11.61 15.30 -30.92
C LYS A 200 11.24 13.84 -30.61
N LEU A 201 12.11 12.89 -30.93
CA LEU A 201 11.91 11.47 -30.63
C LEU A 201 11.94 11.20 -29.12
N SER A 202 12.87 11.83 -28.38
CA SER A 202 12.93 11.76 -26.92
C SER A 202 11.67 12.33 -26.26
N GLU A 203 11.23 13.53 -26.67
CA GLU A 203 9.97 14.12 -26.20
C GLU A 203 8.75 13.24 -26.51
N LYS A 204 8.72 12.64 -27.70
CA LYS A 204 7.65 11.70 -28.08
C LYS A 204 7.68 10.44 -27.22
N LYS A 205 8.86 9.89 -26.93
CA LYS A 205 9.06 8.74 -26.04
C LYS A 205 8.50 8.99 -24.64
N THR A 206 8.82 10.13 -24.03
CA THR A 206 8.27 10.51 -22.71
C THR A 206 6.76 10.65 -22.73
N LYS A 207 6.19 11.25 -23.79
CA LYS A 207 4.73 11.37 -23.93
C LYS A 207 4.05 10.01 -24.01
N LEU A 208 4.62 9.07 -24.77
CA LEU A 208 4.08 7.71 -24.91
C LEU A 208 4.17 6.92 -23.59
N PHE A 209 5.23 7.09 -22.80
CA PHE A 209 5.30 6.49 -21.46
C PHE A 209 4.19 7.01 -20.53
N ASN A 210 4.02 8.34 -20.46
CA ASN A 210 2.95 8.93 -19.64
C ASN A 210 1.55 8.49 -20.11
N GLU A 211 1.37 8.31 -21.42
CA GLU A 211 0.12 7.79 -21.98
C GLU A 211 -0.10 6.33 -21.57
N LEU A 212 0.91 5.47 -21.68
CA LEU A 212 0.86 4.08 -21.21
C LEU A 212 0.55 4.01 -19.70
N ASP A 213 1.19 4.84 -18.87
CA ASP A 213 0.93 4.89 -17.44
C ASP A 213 -0.54 5.24 -17.13
N SER A 214 -1.15 6.14 -17.91
CA SER A 214 -2.58 6.48 -17.78
C SER A 214 -3.54 5.35 -18.19
N LEU A 215 -3.03 4.36 -18.94
CA LEU A 215 -3.73 3.17 -19.40
C LEU A 215 -3.51 1.97 -18.48
N LEU A 216 -2.74 2.12 -17.40
CA LEU A 216 -2.64 1.09 -16.37
C LEU A 216 -3.97 0.94 -15.61
N VAL A 217 -4.22 -0.29 -15.19
CA VAL A 217 -5.30 -0.70 -14.31
C VAL A 217 -4.73 -1.57 -13.19
N GLU A 218 -5.29 -1.39 -12.02
CA GLU A 218 -4.98 -2.18 -10.85
C GLU A 218 -5.94 -3.35 -10.74
N THR A 219 -5.39 -4.50 -10.39
CA THR A 219 -6.15 -5.65 -9.89
C THR A 219 -5.72 -5.93 -8.47
N TYR A 220 -6.65 -6.45 -7.67
CA TYR A 220 -6.48 -6.58 -6.23
C TYR A 220 -6.63 -8.04 -5.82
N GLN A 221 -5.65 -8.55 -5.07
CA GLN A 221 -5.62 -9.94 -4.62
C GLN A 221 -5.55 -10.00 -3.11
N THR A 222 -6.28 -10.94 -2.52
CA THR A 222 -6.29 -11.16 -1.08
C THR A 222 -6.71 -12.58 -0.78
N SER A 223 -6.34 -13.05 0.41
CA SER A 223 -6.76 -14.32 0.96
C SER A 223 -7.89 -14.15 2.00
N PRO A 224 -8.95 -14.97 1.96
CA PRO A 224 -10.06 -14.90 2.92
C PRO A 224 -9.70 -15.62 4.23
N VAL A 225 -8.66 -15.13 4.91
CA VAL A 225 -8.14 -15.71 6.15
C VAL A 225 -8.00 -14.66 7.23
N MET A 226 -8.23 -15.04 8.49
CA MET A 226 -7.82 -14.21 9.62
C MET A 226 -6.30 -14.24 9.77
N ILE A 227 -5.71 -13.07 9.92
CA ILE A 227 -4.30 -12.87 10.23
C ILE A 227 -4.18 -12.18 11.59
N ASP A 228 -3.01 -12.32 12.22
CA ASP A 228 -2.66 -11.60 13.45
C ASP A 228 -1.74 -10.42 13.11
N ASP A 229 -1.40 -9.61 14.12
CA ASP A 229 -0.53 -8.44 13.92
C ASP A 229 0.87 -8.80 13.38
N ALA A 230 1.42 -9.96 13.74
CA ALA A 230 2.74 -10.37 13.28
C ALA A 230 2.71 -10.65 11.77
N ARG A 231 1.68 -11.38 11.32
CA ARG A 231 1.42 -11.67 9.90
C ARG A 231 1.07 -10.40 9.12
N LEU A 232 0.32 -9.49 9.74
CA LEU A 232 0.01 -8.19 9.16
C LEU A 232 1.30 -7.36 8.91
N VAL A 233 2.24 -7.35 9.87
CA VAL A 233 3.52 -6.63 9.76
C VAL A 233 4.49 -7.30 8.77
N SER A 234 4.48 -8.63 8.67
CA SER A 234 5.31 -9.38 7.70
C SER A 234 4.83 -9.25 6.25
N GLY A 235 3.70 -8.58 6.01
CA GLY A 235 3.17 -8.35 4.68
C GLY A 235 2.22 -9.43 4.17
N GLU A 236 1.75 -10.33 5.03
CA GLU A 236 0.80 -11.37 4.61
C GLU A 236 -0.60 -10.79 4.31
N GLU A 237 -1.22 -11.27 3.25
CA GLU A 237 -2.59 -10.88 2.91
C GLU A 237 -3.62 -11.49 3.87
N GLY A 238 -4.68 -10.73 4.14
CA GLY A 238 -5.84 -11.22 4.89
C GLY A 238 -6.52 -10.18 5.76
N CYS A 239 -7.45 -10.67 6.57
CA CYS A 239 -8.28 -9.88 7.47
C CYS A 239 -7.73 -9.90 8.89
N LEU A 240 -7.56 -8.74 9.49
CA LEU A 240 -7.30 -8.57 10.92
C LEU A 240 -8.55 -7.99 11.58
N CYS A 241 -8.92 -8.53 12.73
CA CYS A 241 -9.94 -7.98 13.61
C CYS A 241 -9.50 -8.24 15.05
N THR A 242 -8.99 -7.20 15.70
CA THR A 242 -8.48 -7.28 17.07
C THR A 242 -9.29 -6.37 17.97
N ILE A 243 -9.59 -6.86 19.17
CA ILE A 243 -10.18 -6.07 20.24
C ILE A 243 -9.29 -6.18 21.46
N ASP A 244 -8.93 -5.02 22.00
CA ASP A 244 -8.10 -4.88 23.18
C ASP A 244 -8.89 -4.24 24.31
N LEU A 245 -8.58 -4.68 25.52
CA LEU A 245 -9.12 -4.14 26.76
C LEU A 245 -7.96 -3.68 27.63
N GLU A 246 -7.90 -2.39 27.91
CA GLU A 246 -6.83 -1.75 28.67
C GLU A 246 -7.42 -1.05 29.91
N PHE A 247 -6.65 -0.96 31.00
CA PHE A 247 -7.02 -0.13 32.15
C PHE A 247 -6.40 1.26 31.99
N VAL A 248 -7.16 2.30 32.30
CA VAL A 248 -6.70 3.69 32.17
C VAL A 248 -6.74 4.37 33.53
N LYS A 249 -5.61 4.97 33.90
CA LYS A 249 -5.45 5.71 35.15
C LYS A 249 -4.60 6.95 34.91
N ASN A 250 -5.10 8.12 35.33
CA ASN A 250 -4.44 9.42 35.12
C ASN A 250 -4.07 9.65 33.64
N ASP A 251 -4.99 9.34 32.72
CA ASP A 251 -4.81 9.42 31.26
C ASP A 251 -3.67 8.57 30.69
N MET A 252 -3.09 7.67 31.50
CA MET A 252 -2.11 6.70 31.05
C MET A 252 -2.77 5.32 30.90
N LYS A 253 -2.51 4.68 29.76
CA LYS A 253 -2.90 3.30 29.49
C LYS A 253 -2.00 2.36 30.28
N GLU A 254 -2.55 1.78 31.34
CA GLU A 254 -1.97 0.66 32.06
C GLU A 254 -2.47 -0.62 31.40
N GLY A 255 -1.66 -1.20 30.52
CA GLY A 255 -2.02 -2.45 29.84
C GLY A 255 -2.28 -3.61 30.81
N LEU A 256 -1.74 -3.57 32.03
CA LEU A 256 -1.77 -4.63 33.01
C LEU A 256 -2.84 -4.36 34.11
N PHE A 257 -3.92 -5.14 34.15
CA PHE A 257 -4.94 -5.06 35.22
C PHE A 257 -5.41 -6.44 35.73
N ASP A 258 -6.03 -6.47 36.91
CA ASP A 258 -6.66 -7.67 37.46
C ASP A 258 -8.19 -7.62 37.21
N PRO A 259 -8.74 -8.45 36.31
CA PRO A 259 -10.18 -8.45 35.99
C PRO A 259 -11.10 -8.74 37.18
N ARG A 260 -10.57 -9.32 38.26
CA ARG A 260 -11.33 -9.59 39.49
C ARG A 260 -11.64 -8.32 40.27
N LYS A 261 -10.87 -7.26 40.07
CA LYS A 261 -11.09 -5.94 40.71
C LYS A 261 -12.13 -5.09 39.96
N MET A 262 -12.54 -5.51 38.77
CA MET A 262 -13.54 -4.82 37.97
C MET A 262 -14.94 -5.05 38.55
N SER A 263 -15.70 -3.96 38.70
CA SER A 263 -17.08 -4.02 39.18
C SER A 263 -17.99 -4.77 38.20
N ASN A 264 -19.04 -5.41 38.71
CA ASN A 264 -20.00 -6.14 37.86
C ASN A 264 -20.70 -5.22 36.85
N SER A 265 -21.03 -3.99 37.26
CA SER A 265 -21.62 -3.00 36.35
C SER A 265 -20.71 -2.68 35.16
N VAL A 266 -19.40 -2.55 35.38
CA VAL A 266 -18.45 -2.30 34.28
C VAL A 266 -18.33 -3.53 33.38
N LYS A 267 -18.29 -4.74 33.95
CA LYS A 267 -18.27 -6.00 33.17
C LYS A 267 -19.47 -6.11 32.24
N GLU A 268 -20.67 -5.83 32.76
CA GLU A 268 -21.91 -5.84 31.98
C GLU A 268 -21.89 -4.81 30.84
N LYS A 269 -21.39 -3.60 31.10
CA LYS A 269 -21.25 -2.58 30.05
C LYS A 269 -20.27 -2.99 28.97
N ILE A 270 -19.10 -3.53 29.32
CA ILE A 270 -18.12 -4.04 28.34
C ILE A 270 -18.75 -5.13 27.47
N LEU A 271 -19.46 -6.09 28.06
CA LEU A 271 -20.15 -7.13 27.31
C LEU A 271 -21.18 -6.53 26.34
N LYS A 272 -21.95 -5.55 26.81
CA LYS A 272 -22.93 -4.84 25.99
C LYS A 272 -22.27 -4.10 24.82
N ARG A 273 -21.11 -3.47 25.02
CA ARG A 273 -20.35 -2.82 23.94
C ARG A 273 -19.86 -3.80 22.88
N LEU A 274 -19.43 -5.00 23.29
CA LEU A 274 -19.09 -6.05 22.33
C LEU A 274 -20.32 -6.56 21.57
N ASP A 275 -21.47 -6.68 22.23
CA ASP A 275 -22.74 -7.06 21.58
C ASP A 275 -23.22 -5.99 20.58
N GLU A 276 -23.08 -4.71 20.95
CA GLU A 276 -23.33 -3.58 20.05
C GLU A 276 -22.44 -3.68 18.81
N PHE A 277 -21.13 -3.87 18.97
CA PHE A 277 -20.22 -4.04 17.84
C PHE A 277 -20.54 -5.28 17.00
N GLU A 278 -20.79 -6.43 17.63
CA GLU A 278 -21.17 -7.67 16.94
C GLU A 278 -22.44 -7.48 16.09
N SER A 279 -23.39 -6.67 16.56
CA SER A 279 -24.65 -6.40 15.86
C SER A 279 -24.46 -5.58 14.58
N VAL A 280 -23.46 -4.69 14.56
CA VAL A 280 -23.12 -3.82 13.43
C VAL A 280 -22.49 -4.61 12.28
N LEU A 281 -21.88 -5.78 12.57
CA LEU A 281 -21.23 -6.63 11.58
C LEU A 281 -22.21 -7.42 10.69
N ASN A 282 -23.51 -7.42 11.01
CA ASN A 282 -24.54 -8.10 10.22
C ASN A 282 -24.85 -7.34 8.89
#